data_AF-A0A436RF13-F1
#
_entry.id   AF-A0A436RF13-F1
#
_cell.length_a   1.000
_cell.length_b   1.000
_cell.length_c   1.000
_cell.angle_alpha   90.00
_cell.angle_beta   90.00
_cell.angle_gamma   90.00
#
_symmetry.space_group_name_H-M   'P 1'
#
loop_
_entity.id
_entity.type
_entity.pdbx_description
1 polymer ?
#
loop_
_entity_poly.entity_id
_entity_poly.type
_entity_poly.pdbx_seq_one_letter_code
_entity_poly.pdbx_strand_id
1 'polypeptide(L)' 'MTPETTRPFVDVHPPVAEALAAGRPVVALESTIITHGMPYPDNGA' A
#
# COMPACT_ATOMS: atom_id res chain seq x y z
N MET A 1 -20.15 -9.18 -2.00
CA MET A 1 -18.83 -8.99 -2.64
C MET A 1 -18.99 -7.80 -3.58
N THR A 2 -18.65 -6.60 -3.11
CA THR A 2 -18.76 -5.37 -3.91
C THR A 2 -17.66 -5.41 -4.98
N PRO A 3 -17.95 -5.14 -6.26
CA PRO A 3 -16.91 -5.19 -7.30
C PRO A 3 -15.81 -4.17 -6.97
N GLU A 4 -14.55 -4.58 -7.12
CA GLU A 4 -13.36 -3.75 -6.85
C GLU A 4 -13.30 -2.44 -7.67
N THR A 5 -14.21 -2.27 -8.63
CA THR A 5 -14.27 -1.13 -9.56
C THR A 5 -14.88 0.15 -8.96
N THR A 6 -15.43 0.15 -7.74
CA THR A 6 -16.17 1.32 -7.19
C THR A 6 -15.32 2.33 -6.42
N ARG A 7 -13.98 2.25 -6.45
CA ARG A 7 -13.11 3.23 -5.78
C ARG A 7 -12.30 4.03 -6.81
N PRO A 8 -12.90 5.06 -7.44
CA PRO A 8 -12.27 5.81 -8.54
C PRO A 8 -10.98 6.55 -8.15
N PHE A 9 -10.65 6.59 -6.86
CA PHE A 9 -9.50 7.32 -6.31
C PHE A 9 -8.55 6.44 -5.51
N VAL A 10 -8.70 5.11 -5.57
CA VAL A 10 -7.82 4.19 -4.84
C VAL A 10 -7.12 3.28 -5.85
N ASP A 11 -5.79 3.41 -5.91
CA ASP A 11 -4.92 2.52 -6.64
C ASP A 11 -4.33 1.48 -5.68
N VAL A 12 -4.47 0.19 -5.99
CA VAL A 12 -3.98 -0.92 -5.18
C VAL A 12 -3.01 -1.72 -6.01
N HIS A 13 -1.75 -1.79 -5.57
CA HIS A 13 -0.70 -2.52 -6.28
C HIS A 13 -1.07 -4.02 -6.37
N PRO A 14 -0.87 -4.70 -7.53
CA PRO A 14 -1.41 -6.05 -7.76
C PRO A 14 -1.07 -7.12 -6.70
N PRO A 15 0.18 -7.23 -6.20
CA PRO A 15 0.51 -8.16 -5.13
C PRO A 15 -0.28 -7.94 -3.83
N VAL A 16 -0.66 -6.69 -3.53
CA VAL A 16 -1.48 -6.36 -2.35
C VAL A 16 -2.92 -6.77 -2.58
N ALA A 17 -3.48 -6.49 -3.77
CA ALA A 17 -4.82 -6.92 -4.15
C ALA A 17 -4.96 -8.45 -4.07
N GLU A 18 -3.98 -9.19 -4.61
CA GLU A 18 -3.92 -10.65 -4.54
C GLU A 18 -3.80 -11.17 -3.10
N ALA A 19 -3.00 -10.50 -2.25
CA ALA A 19 -2.89 -10.86 -0.84
C ALA A 19 -4.22 -10.70 -0.10
N LEU A 20 -4.91 -9.58 -0.33
CA LEU A 20 -6.22 -9.32 0.26
C LEU A 20 -7.27 -10.33 -0.23
N ALA A 21 -7.33 -10.62 -1.53
CA ALA A 21 -8.25 -11.60 -2.10
C ALA A 21 -8.03 -13.03 -1.55
N ALA A 22 -6.77 -13.39 -1.28
CA ALA A 22 -6.41 -14.67 -0.67
C ALA A 22 -6.56 -14.70 0.87
N GLY A 23 -7.03 -13.62 1.50
CA GLY A 23 -7.12 -13.51 2.96
C GLY A 23 -5.76 -13.53 3.67
N ARG A 24 -4.67 -13.22 2.95
CA ARG A 24 -3.33 -13.11 3.52
C ARG A 24 -3.20 -11.79 4.29
N PRO A 25 -2.46 -11.78 5.41
CA PRO A 25 -2.23 -10.55 6.17
C PRO A 25 -1.43 -9.53 5.35
N VAL A 26 -1.80 -8.27 5.46
CA VAL A 26 -1.12 -7.12 4.84
C VAL A 26 -0.85 -6.07 5.91
N VAL A 27 0.35 -5.49 5.90
CA VAL A 27 0.74 -4.39 6.78
C VAL A 27 0.89 -3.14 5.93
N ALA A 28 0.15 -2.08 6.30
CA ALA A 28 0.32 -0.76 5.68
C ALA A 28 1.50 -0.03 6.31
N LEU A 29 2.27 0.68 5.49
CA LEU A 29 3.35 1.57 5.92
C LEU A 29 3.01 3.01 5.53
N GLU A 30 3.38 3.98 6.37
CA GLU A 30 3.18 5.39 6.07
C GLU A 30 4.29 5.95 5.16
N SER A 31 3.95 6.95 4.34
CA SER A 31 4.93 7.63 3.48
C SER A 31 5.60 8.83 4.15
N THR A 32 5.01 9.40 5.20
CA THR A 32 5.56 10.60 5.85
C THR A 32 6.94 10.34 6.45
N ILE A 33 7.16 9.16 7.04
CA ILE A 33 8.48 8.78 7.55
C ILE A 33 9.56 8.75 6.45
N ILE A 34 9.19 8.37 5.23
CA ILE A 34 10.11 8.34 4.08
C ILE A 34 10.52 9.76 3.70
N THR A 35 9.57 10.69 3.59
CA THR A 35 9.86 12.06 3.12
C THR A 35 10.46 12.97 4.20
N HIS A 36 10.00 12.84 5.45
CA HIS A 36 10.32 13.81 6.52
C HIS A 36 10.93 13.17 7.78
N GLY A 37 10.87 11.85 7.91
CA GLY A 37 11.25 11.14 9.14
C GLY A 37 12.63 10.51 9.12
N MET A 38 13.21 10.27 7.94
CA MET A 38 14.52 9.64 7.78
C MET A 38 15.45 10.49 6.91
N PRO A 39 16.74 10.58 7.24
CA PRO A 39 17.71 11.23 6.39
C PRO A 39 17.92 10.43 5.10
N TYR A 40 18.22 11.11 4.01
CA TYR A 40 18.75 10.43 2.82
C TYR A 40 20.18 9.94 3.10
N PRO A 41 20.56 8.70 2.71
CA PRO A 41 19.86 7.76 1.83
C PRO A 41 18.98 6.70 2.52
N ASP A 42 18.84 6.77 3.84
CA ASP A 42 18.12 5.75 4.63
C ASP A 42 16.61 5.71 4.31
N ASN A 43 16.10 6.70 3.59
CA ASN A 43 14.71 6.76 3.10
C ASN A 43 14.47 6.06 1.73
N GLY A 44 15.45 5.34 1.19
CA GLY A 44 15.25 4.52 0.00
C GLY A 44 14.47 3.25 0.31
N ALA A 45 13.15 3.29 0.08
CA ALA A 45 12.28 2.10 0.09
C ALA A 45 12.37 1.34 -1.25
#